data_AF-A0A2H5FN63-F1
#
_entry.id   AF-A0A2H5FN63-F1
#
_cell.length_a   1.000
_cell.length_b   1.000
_cell.length_c   1.000
_cell.angle_alpha   90.00
_cell.angle_beta   90.00
_cell.angle_gamma   90.00
#
_symmetry.space_group_name_H-M   'P 1'
#
loop_
_entity.id
_entity.type
_entity.pdbx_description
1 polymer ?
#
loop_
_entity_poly.entity_id
_entity_poly.type
_entity_poly.pdbx_seq_one_letter_code
_entity_poly.pdbx_strand_id
1 'polypeptide(L)'
;MSSYAKNKSQEDIDSIHQYYMEIINSMPNIVYWLDTDCNLKGCNNNFIKLLGLNTFKDLDGTPYQQMEEFGHWNKDRVKELKLDDMKVIFSGVPQHNVQEKPIMDGSGKNYYFQSSRIPMHNRNKDLIGLIVIFNNVTPSTDIEVHTKNYIKNVQNKEYAATANYLPKVLMVEDNVIAQNVEKALLTALNCQVDIANSADSAVKLFQPGKYDLVLMDIGLEDSSGYIVAKQLRQKERETQHHVPIIALTGFEADVVKYDCQHYFMEGAISKPLTCEQAEQIIKHYVYHMDVPVRGLKTI
;
A
#
# COMPACT_ATOMS: atom_id res chain seq x y z
N MET A 1 -35.58 15.14 -41.72
CA MET A 1 -34.46 14.28 -41.23
C MET A 1 -33.72 14.95 -40.06
N SER A 2 -34.41 15.41 -39.00
CA SER A 2 -33.82 16.41 -38.07
C SER A 2 -33.82 16.08 -36.56
N SER A 3 -34.47 15.01 -36.09
CA SER A 3 -34.38 14.62 -34.65
C SER A 3 -33.79 13.22 -34.44
N TYR A 4 -34.12 12.26 -35.31
CA TYR A 4 -33.62 10.88 -35.22
C TYR A 4 -32.10 10.74 -35.34
N ALA A 5 -31.45 11.49 -36.24
CA ALA A 5 -29.99 11.47 -36.39
C ALA A 5 -29.26 12.15 -35.22
N LYS A 6 -29.88 13.17 -34.59
CA LYS A 6 -29.36 13.85 -33.40
C LYS A 6 -29.48 12.99 -32.14
N ASN A 7 -30.58 12.25 -31.98
CA ASN A 7 -30.75 11.32 -30.86
C ASN A 7 -29.76 10.17 -30.91
N LYS A 8 -29.53 9.58 -32.09
CA LYS A 8 -28.57 8.49 -32.25
C LYS A 8 -27.14 8.92 -31.92
N SER A 9 -26.72 10.11 -32.34
CA SER A 9 -25.40 10.65 -31.98
C SER A 9 -25.24 10.96 -30.50
N GLN A 10 -26.32 11.36 -29.81
CA GLN A 10 -26.28 11.62 -28.37
C GLN A 10 -26.22 10.29 -27.59
N GLU A 11 -27.02 9.30 -28.00
CA GLU A 11 -26.98 7.94 -27.45
C GLU A 11 -25.59 7.30 -27.61
N ASP A 12 -24.93 7.50 -28.76
CA ASP A 12 -23.56 7.01 -28.99
C ASP A 12 -22.56 7.70 -28.06
N ILE A 13 -22.67 9.03 -27.84
CA ILE A 13 -21.81 9.78 -26.91
C ILE A 13 -22.04 9.33 -25.46
N ASP A 14 -23.30 9.18 -25.06
CA ASP A 14 -23.68 8.76 -23.71
C ASP A 14 -23.20 7.33 -23.44
N SER A 15 -23.27 6.44 -24.44
CA SER A 15 -22.75 5.07 -24.36
C SER A 15 -21.23 5.04 -24.19
N ILE A 16 -20.49 5.86 -24.95
CA ILE A 16 -19.03 5.97 -24.82
C ILE A 16 -18.65 6.55 -23.45
N HIS A 17 -19.36 7.58 -22.99
CA HIS A 17 -19.14 8.17 -21.68
C HIS A 17 -19.40 7.15 -20.56
N GLN A 18 -20.48 6.37 -20.65
CA GLN A 18 -20.78 5.29 -19.71
C GLN A 18 -19.66 4.24 -19.69
N TYR A 19 -19.19 3.79 -20.85
CA TYR A 19 -18.11 2.82 -20.96
C TYR A 19 -16.82 3.29 -20.26
N TYR A 20 -16.40 4.55 -20.48
CA TYR A 20 -15.24 5.10 -19.79
C TYR A 20 -15.45 5.23 -18.28
N MET A 21 -16.65 5.63 -17.86
CA MET A 21 -16.98 5.69 -16.44
C MET A 21 -16.96 4.30 -15.78
N GLU A 22 -17.38 3.24 -16.46
CA GLU A 22 -17.28 1.86 -15.96
C GLU A 22 -15.81 1.44 -15.74
N ILE A 23 -14.91 1.81 -16.66
CA ILE A 23 -13.47 1.57 -16.49
C ILE A 23 -12.93 2.32 -15.27
N ILE A 24 -13.21 3.62 -15.16
CA ILE A 24 -12.71 4.47 -14.08
C ILE A 24 -13.29 4.03 -12.71
N ASN A 25 -14.54 3.60 -12.68
CA ASN A 25 -15.18 3.03 -11.49
C ASN A 25 -14.67 1.65 -11.10
N SER A 26 -14.07 0.92 -12.03
CA SER A 26 -13.42 -0.36 -11.75
C SER A 26 -12.02 -0.20 -11.14
N MET A 27 -11.47 1.03 -11.12
CA MET A 27 -10.19 1.29 -10.48
C MET A 27 -10.32 1.18 -8.95
N PRO A 28 -9.37 0.52 -8.25
CA PRO A 28 -9.40 0.41 -6.79
C PRO A 28 -9.07 1.73 -6.10
N ASN A 29 -8.43 2.66 -6.80
CA ASN A 29 -8.03 3.97 -6.27
C ASN A 29 -9.21 4.95 -6.22
N ILE A 30 -9.02 6.04 -5.49
CA ILE A 30 -9.92 7.21 -5.51
C ILE A 30 -9.46 8.11 -6.67
N VAL A 31 -10.36 8.45 -7.58
CA VAL A 31 -10.02 9.23 -8.79
C VAL A 31 -10.99 10.38 -8.96
N TYR A 32 -10.46 11.58 -9.18
CA TYR A 32 -11.23 12.75 -9.60
C TYR A 32 -10.43 13.59 -10.59
N TRP A 33 -11.11 14.38 -11.42
CA TRP A 33 -10.44 15.24 -12.39
C TRP A 33 -11.05 16.63 -12.47
N LEU A 34 -10.17 17.59 -12.75
CA LEU A 34 -10.42 19.02 -12.70
C LEU A 34 -10.21 19.66 -14.05
N ASP A 35 -10.86 20.79 -14.29
CA ASP A 35 -10.39 21.75 -15.30
C ASP A 35 -9.22 22.59 -14.76
N THR A 36 -8.69 23.48 -15.61
CA THR A 36 -7.59 24.38 -15.29
C THR A 36 -7.92 25.41 -14.21
N ASP A 37 -9.20 25.63 -13.93
CA ASP A 37 -9.69 26.52 -12.87
C ASP A 37 -9.94 25.76 -11.55
N CYS A 38 -9.52 24.49 -11.50
CA CYS A 38 -9.69 23.57 -10.38
C CYS A 38 -11.16 23.24 -10.05
N ASN A 39 -12.07 23.32 -11.02
CA ASN A 39 -13.45 22.86 -10.86
C ASN A 39 -13.55 21.37 -11.13
N LEU A 40 -14.35 20.66 -10.33
CA LEU A 40 -14.58 19.23 -10.52
C LEU A 40 -15.33 18.97 -11.83
N LYS A 41 -14.76 18.15 -12.71
CA LYS A 41 -15.40 17.70 -13.96
C LYS A 41 -15.91 16.27 -13.90
N GLY A 42 -15.39 15.48 -12.97
CA GLY A 42 -15.90 14.15 -12.70
C GLY A 42 -15.02 13.40 -11.72
N CYS A 43 -15.52 12.26 -11.27
CA CYS A 43 -14.82 11.38 -10.34
C CYS A 43 -15.37 9.96 -10.44
N ASN A 44 -14.68 9.03 -9.78
CA ASN A 44 -15.16 7.67 -9.61
C ASN A 44 -16.00 7.51 -8.33
N ASN A 45 -16.63 6.36 -8.19
CA ASN A 45 -17.46 6.00 -7.05
C ASN A 45 -16.70 5.97 -5.73
N ASN A 46 -15.39 5.70 -5.76
CA ASN A 46 -14.56 5.69 -4.55
C ASN A 46 -14.38 7.11 -3.99
N PHE A 47 -14.32 8.14 -4.83
CA PHE A 47 -14.31 9.54 -4.38
C PHE A 47 -15.63 9.93 -3.72
N ILE A 48 -16.76 9.51 -4.30
CA ILE A 48 -18.10 9.76 -3.73
C ILE A 48 -18.20 9.10 -2.34
N LYS A 49 -17.79 7.84 -2.23
CA LYS A 49 -17.76 7.09 -0.96
C LYS A 49 -16.82 7.71 0.07
N LEU A 50 -15.67 8.23 -0.37
CA LEU A 50 -14.71 8.90 0.52
C LEU A 50 -15.36 10.09 1.24
N LEU A 51 -16.23 10.83 0.54
CA LEU A 51 -16.96 11.97 1.07
C LEU A 51 -18.24 11.56 1.82
N GLY A 52 -18.55 10.27 1.93
CA GLY A 52 -19.79 9.80 2.57
C GLY A 52 -21.06 10.12 1.77
N LEU A 53 -20.93 10.41 0.49
CA LEU A 53 -22.05 10.75 -0.40
C LEU A 53 -22.59 9.50 -1.12
N ASN A 54 -23.79 9.61 -1.68
CA ASN A 54 -24.45 8.52 -2.39
C ASN A 54 -24.29 8.61 -3.91
N THR A 55 -24.32 9.82 -4.48
CA THR A 55 -24.29 10.03 -5.93
C THR A 55 -23.45 11.24 -6.33
N PHE A 56 -22.99 11.26 -7.58
CA PHE A 56 -22.27 12.42 -8.14
C PHE A 56 -23.11 13.70 -8.16
N LYS A 57 -24.45 13.59 -8.24
CA LYS A 57 -25.37 14.74 -8.24
C LYS A 57 -25.38 15.49 -6.91
N ASP A 58 -24.86 14.87 -5.85
CA ASP A 58 -24.76 15.46 -4.53
C ASP A 58 -23.51 16.37 -4.40
N LEU A 59 -22.60 16.34 -5.38
CA LEU A 59 -21.43 17.22 -5.44
C LEU A 59 -21.79 18.55 -6.11
N ASP A 60 -21.54 19.66 -5.40
CA ASP A 60 -21.69 21.01 -5.92
C ASP A 60 -20.43 21.86 -5.65
N GLY A 61 -20.04 22.71 -6.60
CA GLY A 61 -18.83 23.53 -6.47
C GLY A 61 -17.50 22.74 -6.59
N THR A 62 -16.48 23.17 -5.83
CA THR A 62 -15.11 22.65 -5.97
C THR A 62 -14.90 21.37 -5.17
N PRO A 63 -14.00 20.46 -5.59
CA PRO A 63 -13.70 19.24 -4.82
C PRO A 63 -13.21 19.57 -3.40
N TYR A 64 -12.55 20.72 -3.23
CA TYR A 64 -12.01 21.20 -1.96
C TYR A 64 -13.11 21.59 -0.98
N GLN A 65 -14.14 22.31 -1.45
CA GLN A 65 -15.32 22.61 -0.64
C GLN A 65 -16.00 21.32 -0.20
N GLN A 66 -16.15 20.36 -1.12
CA GLN A 66 -16.76 19.06 -0.84
C GLN A 66 -15.95 18.25 0.20
N MET A 67 -14.61 18.27 0.12
CA MET A 67 -13.73 17.67 1.13
C MET A 67 -13.86 18.32 2.52
N GLU A 68 -14.01 19.65 2.59
CA GLU A 68 -14.23 20.35 3.85
C GLU A 68 -15.63 20.06 4.43
N GLU A 69 -16.66 20.14 3.60
CA GLU A 69 -18.07 20.06 4.03
C GLU A 69 -18.49 18.64 4.39
N PHE A 70 -18.20 17.67 3.52
CA PHE A 70 -18.65 16.28 3.66
C PHE A 70 -17.57 15.34 4.17
N GLY A 71 -16.32 15.55 3.74
CA GLY A 71 -15.19 14.80 4.27
C GLY A 71 -14.82 15.19 5.71
N HIS A 72 -15.26 16.37 6.16
CA HIS A 72 -14.86 16.98 7.44
C HIS A 72 -13.34 17.11 7.59
N TRP A 73 -12.64 17.35 6.48
CA TRP A 73 -11.18 17.45 6.49
C TRP A 73 -10.72 18.80 7.03
N ASN A 74 -9.54 18.81 7.64
CA ASN A 74 -8.90 20.04 8.09
C ASN A 74 -8.74 21.06 6.93
N LYS A 75 -9.25 22.28 7.12
CA LYS A 75 -9.26 23.33 6.08
C LYS A 75 -7.87 23.71 5.59
N ASP A 76 -6.88 23.77 6.48
CA ASP A 76 -5.52 24.12 6.07
C ASP A 76 -4.92 23.00 5.23
N ARG A 77 -5.24 21.74 5.54
CA ARG A 77 -4.83 20.60 4.71
C ARG A 77 -5.49 20.62 3.34
N VAL A 78 -6.78 20.93 3.25
CA VAL A 78 -7.49 21.06 1.97
C VAL A 78 -6.89 22.19 1.11
N LYS A 79 -6.54 23.33 1.72
CA LYS A 79 -5.83 24.41 1.01
C LYS A 79 -4.48 23.97 0.47
N GLU A 80 -3.70 23.22 1.26
CA GLU A 80 -2.42 22.68 0.79
C GLU A 80 -2.60 21.75 -0.41
N LEU A 81 -3.58 20.83 -0.38
CA LEU A 81 -3.91 19.97 -1.53
C LEU A 81 -4.27 20.78 -2.79
N LYS A 82 -5.07 21.83 -2.63
CA LYS A 82 -5.40 22.76 -3.73
C LYS A 82 -4.15 23.41 -4.30
N LEU A 83 -3.23 23.88 -3.46
CA LEU A 83 -1.98 24.48 -3.90
C LEU A 83 -1.10 23.48 -4.66
N ASP A 84 -1.07 22.22 -4.23
CA ASP A 84 -0.30 21.17 -4.90
C ASP A 84 -0.90 20.79 -6.26
N ASP A 85 -2.23 20.72 -6.37
CA ASP A 85 -2.93 20.55 -7.66
C ASP A 85 -2.63 21.73 -8.61
N MET A 86 -2.71 22.97 -8.10
CA MET A 86 -2.40 24.18 -8.88
C MET A 86 -0.96 24.17 -9.37
N LYS A 87 0.03 23.77 -8.55
CA LYS A 87 1.44 23.69 -9.00
C LYS A 87 1.60 22.76 -10.19
N VAL A 88 0.91 21.62 -10.22
CA VAL A 88 0.97 20.68 -11.33
C VAL A 88 0.27 21.25 -12.57
N ILE A 89 -0.88 21.90 -12.40
CA ILE A 89 -1.57 22.60 -13.50
C ILE A 89 -0.66 23.69 -14.10
N PHE A 90 -0.05 24.55 -13.28
CA PHE A 90 0.79 25.64 -13.79
C PHE A 90 2.12 25.15 -14.39
N SER A 91 2.72 24.10 -13.84
CA SER A 91 3.99 23.58 -14.34
C SER A 91 3.84 22.64 -15.53
N GLY A 92 2.68 21.97 -15.65
CA GLY A 92 2.47 20.87 -16.60
C GLY A 92 3.31 19.62 -16.31
N VAL A 93 4.03 19.59 -15.17
CA VAL A 93 4.90 18.47 -14.80
C VAL A 93 4.11 17.48 -13.96
N PRO A 94 3.96 16.21 -14.40
CA PRO A 94 3.23 15.21 -13.65
C PRO A 94 3.94 14.88 -12.33
N GLN A 95 3.14 14.53 -11.33
CA GLN A 95 3.62 13.96 -10.07
C GLN A 95 3.08 12.55 -9.92
N HIS A 96 3.93 11.64 -9.45
CA HIS A 96 3.58 10.25 -9.23
C HIS A 96 3.90 9.85 -7.81
N ASN A 97 2.99 9.10 -7.20
CA ASN A 97 3.26 8.36 -5.97
C ASN A 97 3.74 9.24 -4.79
N VAL A 98 3.32 10.51 -4.74
CA VAL A 98 3.71 11.47 -3.70
C VAL A 98 3.02 11.12 -2.39
N GLN A 99 3.80 10.97 -1.32
CA GLN A 99 3.24 10.76 0.01
C GLN A 99 2.60 12.06 0.52
N GLU A 100 1.30 12.00 0.81
CA GLU A 100 0.57 13.15 1.32
C GLU A 100 0.70 13.26 2.85
N LYS A 101 0.65 14.49 3.36
CA LYS A 101 0.51 14.69 4.80
C LYS A 101 -0.82 14.08 5.28
N PRO A 102 -0.87 13.54 6.51
CA PRO A 102 -2.06 12.90 7.04
C PRO A 102 -3.25 13.86 7.03
N ILE A 103 -4.40 13.31 6.70
CA ILE A 103 -5.68 14.01 6.69
C ILE A 103 -6.47 13.53 7.89
N MET A 104 -6.80 14.46 8.79
CA MET A 104 -7.62 14.15 9.96
C MET A 104 -9.09 14.39 9.64
N ASP A 105 -9.94 13.44 9.99
CA ASP A 105 -11.39 13.62 9.94
C ASP A 105 -11.94 14.31 11.20
N GLY A 106 -13.25 14.60 11.21
CA GLY A 106 -13.93 15.21 12.35
C GLY A 106 -13.92 14.39 13.65
N SER A 107 -13.54 13.11 13.60
CA SER A 107 -13.41 12.22 14.77
C SER A 107 -11.99 12.17 15.36
N GLY A 108 -11.01 12.79 14.68
CA GLY A 108 -9.60 12.75 15.06
C GLY A 108 -8.82 11.58 14.47
N LYS A 109 -9.41 10.81 13.53
CA LYS A 109 -8.74 9.71 12.84
C LYS A 109 -7.90 10.25 11.69
N ASN A 110 -6.65 9.78 11.60
CA ASN A 110 -5.76 10.11 10.49
C ASN A 110 -5.92 9.13 9.33
N TYR A 111 -6.03 9.68 8.13
CA TYR A 111 -5.98 9.00 6.86
C TYR A 111 -4.67 9.34 6.14
N TYR A 112 -4.03 8.33 5.58
CA TYR A 112 -2.79 8.44 4.83
C TYR A 112 -3.06 8.11 3.37
N PHE A 113 -2.60 8.98 2.48
CA PHE A 113 -2.77 8.82 1.04
C PHE A 113 -1.43 8.95 0.34
N GLN A 114 -1.31 8.19 -0.74
CA GLN A 114 -0.29 8.40 -1.76
C GLN A 114 -1.01 8.94 -3.00
N SER A 115 -0.53 10.05 -3.56
CA SER A 115 -1.19 10.76 -4.64
C SER A 115 -0.41 10.73 -5.96
N SER A 116 -1.13 10.71 -7.06
CA SER A 116 -0.59 11.01 -8.39
C SER A 116 -1.43 12.10 -9.04
N ARG A 117 -0.77 13.07 -9.67
CA ARG A 117 -1.37 14.22 -10.33
C ARG A 117 -0.90 14.24 -11.78
N ILE A 118 -1.82 13.96 -12.70
CA ILE A 118 -1.54 13.74 -14.12
C ILE A 118 -2.20 14.86 -14.94
N PRO A 119 -1.41 15.78 -15.52
CA PRO A 119 -1.92 16.83 -16.40
C PRO A 119 -2.61 16.22 -17.63
N MET A 120 -3.83 16.66 -17.92
CA MET A 120 -4.58 16.24 -19.10
C MET A 120 -4.34 17.23 -20.24
N HIS A 121 -4.13 16.70 -21.45
CA HIS A 121 -3.93 17.52 -22.63
C HIS A 121 -4.95 17.17 -23.72
N ASN A 122 -5.37 18.17 -24.49
CA ASN A 122 -6.16 17.93 -25.69
C ASN A 122 -5.27 17.37 -26.83
N ARG A 123 -5.88 17.13 -28.00
CA ARG A 123 -5.15 16.66 -29.20
C ARG A 123 -4.06 17.62 -29.69
N ASN A 124 -4.17 18.90 -29.37
CA ASN A 124 -3.20 19.94 -29.72
C ASN A 124 -2.08 20.07 -28.68
N LYS A 125 -2.08 19.24 -27.64
CA LYS A 125 -1.18 19.29 -26.48
C LYS A 125 -1.38 20.51 -25.56
N ASP A 126 -2.51 21.20 -25.66
CA ASP A 126 -2.85 22.23 -24.67
C ASP A 126 -3.33 21.55 -23.40
N LEU A 127 -2.89 22.05 -22.25
CA LEU A 127 -3.36 21.62 -20.93
C LEU A 127 -4.84 21.95 -20.79
N ILE A 128 -5.66 20.93 -20.49
CA ILE A 128 -7.11 21.07 -20.31
C ILE A 128 -7.58 20.72 -18.90
N GLY A 129 -6.70 20.21 -18.04
CA GLY A 129 -7.08 19.84 -16.69
C GLY A 129 -6.08 18.95 -15.99
N LEU A 130 -6.54 18.33 -14.91
CA LEU A 130 -5.73 17.49 -14.04
C LEU A 130 -6.52 16.25 -13.62
N ILE A 131 -5.93 15.06 -13.71
CA ILE A 131 -6.42 13.87 -13.01
C ILE A 131 -5.67 13.76 -11.70
N VAL A 132 -6.40 13.60 -10.60
CA VAL A 132 -5.84 13.30 -9.28
C VAL A 132 -6.28 11.90 -8.87
N ILE A 133 -5.29 11.10 -8.46
CA ILE A 133 -5.48 9.73 -8.00
C ILE A 133 -4.97 9.67 -6.57
N PHE A 134 -5.83 9.27 -5.63
CA PHE A 134 -5.43 8.91 -4.27
C PHE A 134 -5.47 7.40 -4.10
N ASN A 135 -4.35 6.86 -3.63
CA ASN A 135 -4.27 5.52 -3.08
C ASN A 135 -4.34 5.62 -1.56
N ASN A 136 -5.32 4.93 -0.96
CA ASN A 136 -5.44 4.89 0.49
C ASN A 136 -4.37 3.91 1.03
N VAL A 137 -3.39 4.46 1.73
CA VAL A 137 -2.33 3.70 2.40
C VAL A 137 -2.49 3.77 3.92
N THR A 138 -3.65 4.23 4.40
CA THR A 138 -4.01 4.18 5.82
C THR A 138 -3.93 2.72 6.25
N PRO A 139 -3.03 2.37 7.20
CA PRO A 139 -3.04 1.04 7.77
C PRO A 139 -4.45 0.77 8.26
N SER A 140 -5.07 -0.31 7.80
CA SER A 140 -6.43 -0.65 8.20
C SER A 140 -6.51 -0.55 9.72
N THR A 141 -7.41 0.26 10.25
CA THR A 141 -7.58 0.39 11.70
C THR A 141 -7.84 -0.96 12.33
N ASP A 142 -8.39 -1.93 11.60
CA ASP A 142 -8.47 -3.31 12.08
C ASP A 142 -7.10 -3.91 12.32
N ILE A 143 -6.13 -3.74 11.43
CA ILE A 143 -4.76 -4.22 11.64
C ILE A 143 -4.11 -3.45 12.77
N GLU A 144 -4.23 -2.12 12.83
CA GLU A 144 -3.61 -1.34 13.90
C GLU A 144 -4.25 -1.55 15.28
N VAL A 145 -5.58 -1.72 15.36
CA VAL A 145 -6.34 -1.97 16.59
C VAL A 145 -6.22 -3.43 17.00
N HIS A 146 -6.30 -4.39 16.07
CA HIS A 146 -5.97 -5.78 16.36
C HIS A 146 -4.51 -5.89 16.77
N THR A 147 -3.58 -5.20 16.12
CA THR A 147 -2.17 -5.16 16.52
C THR A 147 -2.03 -4.53 17.90
N LYS A 148 -2.56 -3.33 18.18
CA LYS A 148 -2.49 -2.70 19.51
C LYS A 148 -3.12 -3.55 20.62
N ASN A 149 -4.30 -4.12 20.38
CA ASN A 149 -4.97 -5.01 21.34
C ASN A 149 -4.23 -6.34 21.51
N TYR A 150 -3.70 -6.89 20.43
CA TYR A 150 -2.90 -8.12 20.45
C TYR A 150 -1.56 -7.89 21.12
N ILE A 151 -0.83 -6.81 20.84
CA ILE A 151 0.38 -6.39 21.56
C ILE A 151 0.09 -6.30 23.06
N LYS A 152 -1.03 -5.67 23.44
CA LYS A 152 -1.47 -5.57 24.83
C LYS A 152 -1.79 -6.94 25.46
N ASN A 153 -2.31 -7.88 24.67
CA ASN A 153 -2.61 -9.24 25.12
C ASN A 153 -1.39 -10.18 25.12
N VAL A 154 -0.41 -9.96 24.22
CA VAL A 154 0.87 -10.67 24.15
C VAL A 154 1.78 -10.26 25.30
N GLN A 155 1.79 -8.98 25.66
CA GLN A 155 2.48 -8.49 26.86
C GLN A 155 1.92 -9.12 28.15
N ASN A 156 0.68 -9.64 28.14
CA ASN A 156 0.05 -10.35 29.25
C ASN A 156 0.14 -11.88 29.14
N LYS A 157 0.62 -12.43 28.03
CA LYS A 157 0.94 -13.85 27.93
C LYS A 157 2.41 -14.01 28.33
N GLU A 158 2.65 -14.66 29.45
CA GLU A 158 3.94 -15.28 29.72
C GLU A 158 4.22 -16.28 28.59
N TYR A 159 4.92 -15.83 27.56
CA TYR A 159 5.75 -16.73 26.78
C TYR A 159 6.74 -17.29 27.77
N ALA A 160 6.49 -18.53 28.20
CA ALA A 160 7.35 -19.25 29.10
C ALA A 160 8.79 -19.05 28.63
N ALA A 161 9.53 -18.28 29.42
CA ALA A 161 10.93 -17.96 29.21
C ALA A 161 11.70 -19.26 29.10
N THR A 162 11.82 -19.76 27.88
CA THR A 162 12.57 -20.96 27.54
C THR A 162 13.66 -20.59 26.55
N ALA A 163 14.31 -19.45 26.78
CA ALA A 163 15.73 -19.15 26.52
C ALA A 163 15.95 -17.63 26.67
N ASN A 164 17.13 -17.21 27.15
CA ASN A 164 17.62 -15.82 27.09
C ASN A 164 17.90 -15.34 25.64
N TYR A 165 17.13 -15.83 24.66
CA TYR A 165 17.35 -15.63 23.24
C TYR A 165 16.27 -14.74 22.66
N LEU A 166 16.68 -13.59 22.11
CA LEU A 166 15.81 -12.69 21.36
C LEU A 166 15.99 -13.00 19.87
N PRO A 167 14.96 -13.54 19.17
CA PRO A 167 15.03 -13.80 17.75
C PRO A 167 15.46 -12.57 16.96
N LYS A 168 16.41 -12.71 16.05
CA LYS A 168 16.87 -11.64 15.16
C LYS A 168 16.23 -11.80 13.80
N VAL A 169 15.40 -10.83 13.43
CA VAL A 169 14.71 -10.80 12.15
C VAL A 169 15.30 -9.69 11.29
N LEU A 170 15.68 -10.01 10.05
CA LEU A 170 15.96 -9.03 9.02
C LEU A 170 14.68 -8.77 8.24
N MET A 171 14.20 -7.54 8.25
CA MET A 171 13.01 -7.11 7.51
C MET A 171 13.45 -6.26 6.32
N VAL A 172 13.10 -6.68 5.11
CA VAL A 172 13.44 -5.98 3.87
C VAL A 172 12.16 -5.40 3.27
N GLU A 173 12.03 -4.08 3.37
CA GLU A 173 10.81 -3.33 3.04
C GLU A 173 11.22 -1.88 2.76
N ASP A 174 10.78 -1.28 1.66
CA ASP A 174 11.13 0.09 1.27
C ASP A 174 10.07 1.12 1.71
N ASN A 175 8.84 0.69 2.00
CA ASN A 175 7.78 1.55 2.48
C ASN A 175 7.88 1.79 4.00
N VAL A 176 8.20 3.02 4.39
CA VAL A 176 8.37 3.42 5.80
C VAL A 176 7.13 3.13 6.67
N ILE A 177 5.91 3.17 6.11
CA ILE A 177 4.68 2.86 6.85
C ILE A 177 4.61 1.36 7.14
N ALA A 178 4.79 0.52 6.12
CA ALA A 178 4.84 -0.93 6.28
C ALA A 178 5.95 -1.33 7.26
N GLN A 179 7.13 -0.73 7.16
CA GLN A 179 8.23 -0.93 8.09
C GLN A 179 7.81 -0.71 9.55
N ASN A 180 7.14 0.40 9.83
CA ASN A 180 6.73 0.74 11.19
C ASN A 180 5.70 -0.26 11.74
N VAL A 181 4.74 -0.68 10.92
CA VAL A 181 3.70 -1.65 11.31
C VAL A 181 4.31 -3.02 11.59
N GLU A 182 5.10 -3.54 10.66
CA GLU A 182 5.70 -4.88 10.76
C GLU A 182 6.76 -4.94 11.88
N LYS A 183 7.58 -3.89 12.01
CA LYS A 183 8.53 -3.78 13.12
C LYS A 183 7.82 -3.77 14.48
N ALA A 184 6.74 -3.00 14.62
CA ALA A 184 5.99 -2.95 15.88
C ALA A 184 5.41 -4.32 16.24
N LEU A 185 4.88 -5.03 15.24
CA LEU A 185 4.35 -6.38 15.40
C LEU A 185 5.43 -7.37 15.88
N LEU A 186 6.57 -7.43 15.17
CA LEU A 186 7.67 -8.34 15.51
C LEU A 186 8.32 -7.99 16.86
N THR A 187 8.48 -6.70 17.17
CA THR A 187 9.02 -6.25 18.46
C THR A 187 8.13 -6.70 19.61
N ALA A 188 6.80 -6.67 19.44
CA ALA A 188 5.87 -7.17 20.45
C ALA A 188 5.90 -8.70 20.62
N LEU A 189 6.41 -9.43 19.62
CA LEU A 189 6.72 -10.85 19.71
C LEU A 189 8.14 -11.10 20.26
N ASN A 190 8.74 -10.12 20.94
CA ASN A 190 10.09 -10.16 21.50
C ASN A 190 11.20 -10.43 20.47
N CYS A 191 10.99 -10.03 19.21
CA CYS A 191 12.04 -10.12 18.18
C CYS A 191 12.88 -8.83 18.16
N GLN A 192 14.19 -8.96 17.94
CA GLN A 192 15.07 -7.88 17.52
C GLN A 192 14.98 -7.74 16.00
N VAL A 193 14.59 -6.55 15.53
CA VAL A 193 14.34 -6.30 14.09
C VAL A 193 15.35 -5.32 13.53
N ASP A 194 16.16 -5.77 12.56
CA ASP A 194 16.95 -4.90 11.70
C ASP A 194 16.16 -4.64 10.41
N ILE A 195 16.16 -3.38 9.95
CA ILE A 195 15.43 -2.96 8.74
C ILE A 195 16.41 -2.67 7.62
N ALA A 196 16.17 -3.28 6.47
CA ALA A 196 16.78 -2.94 5.20
C ALA A 196 15.73 -2.22 4.33
N ASN A 197 15.96 -0.95 4.03
CA ASN A 197 15.06 -0.10 3.25
C ASN A 197 15.30 -0.13 1.73
N SER A 198 16.16 -1.03 1.28
CA SER A 198 16.62 -1.16 -0.11
C SER A 198 17.28 -2.52 -0.29
N ALA A 199 17.30 -3.04 -1.52
CA ALA A 199 18.02 -4.26 -1.86
C ALA A 199 19.50 -4.20 -1.45
N ASP A 200 20.15 -3.07 -1.72
CA ASP A 200 21.55 -2.84 -1.37
C ASP A 200 21.80 -2.91 0.14
N SER A 201 20.92 -2.33 0.95
CA SER A 201 21.02 -2.38 2.41
C SER A 201 20.78 -3.80 2.93
N ALA A 202 19.85 -4.55 2.33
CA ALA A 202 19.55 -5.93 2.70
C ALA A 202 20.77 -6.83 2.53
N VAL A 203 21.41 -6.75 1.35
CA VAL A 203 22.63 -7.50 1.06
C VAL A 203 23.76 -7.10 2.00
N LYS A 204 23.94 -5.80 2.32
CA LYS A 204 24.99 -5.34 3.23
C LYS A 204 24.77 -5.81 4.68
N LEU A 205 23.53 -5.77 5.15
CA LEU A 205 23.16 -6.16 6.51
C LEU A 205 23.21 -7.67 6.72
N PHE A 206 22.83 -8.44 5.69
CA PHE A 206 22.77 -9.90 5.77
C PHE A 206 24.15 -10.53 5.91
N GLN A 207 24.29 -11.32 6.99
CA GLN A 207 25.44 -12.17 7.26
C GLN A 207 24.91 -13.54 7.72
N PRO A 208 25.42 -14.66 7.15
CA PRO A 208 25.00 -15.99 7.57
C PRO A 208 25.19 -16.18 9.08
N GLY A 209 24.17 -16.72 9.77
CA GLY A 209 24.17 -16.93 11.22
C GLY A 209 23.86 -15.69 12.07
N LYS A 210 23.67 -14.51 11.47
CA LYS A 210 23.28 -13.28 12.19
C LYS A 210 21.79 -13.20 12.49
N TYR A 211 20.96 -13.76 11.61
CA TYR A 211 19.50 -13.68 11.66
C TYR A 211 18.89 -15.07 11.72
N ASP A 212 17.78 -15.19 12.42
CA ASP A 212 16.97 -16.40 12.50
C ASP A 212 15.90 -16.46 11.40
N LEU A 213 15.56 -15.31 10.84
CA LEU A 213 14.50 -15.16 9.84
C LEU A 213 14.74 -13.91 8.99
N VAL A 214 14.41 -14.00 7.71
CA VAL A 214 14.25 -12.87 6.82
C VAL A 214 12.78 -12.77 6.39
N LEU A 215 12.18 -11.60 6.59
CA LEU A 215 10.93 -11.22 5.94
C LEU A 215 11.26 -10.29 4.77
N MET A 216 10.84 -10.67 3.56
CA MET A 216 11.29 -10.04 2.32
C MET A 216 10.10 -9.55 1.52
N ASP A 217 9.97 -8.23 1.34
CA ASP A 217 9.12 -7.73 0.26
C ASP A 217 9.68 -8.13 -1.10
N ILE A 218 8.84 -8.72 -1.95
CA ILE A 218 9.23 -9.07 -3.33
C ILE A 218 9.22 -7.86 -4.27
N GLY A 219 8.45 -6.81 -3.94
CA GLY A 219 8.19 -5.66 -4.79
C GLY A 219 8.92 -4.39 -4.40
N LEU A 220 10.25 -4.46 -4.17
CA LEU A 220 11.04 -3.27 -3.83
C LEU A 220 11.17 -2.32 -5.04
N GLU A 221 11.25 -1.02 -4.76
CA GLU A 221 11.41 0.07 -5.73
C GLU A 221 12.73 -0.02 -6.51
N ASP A 222 13.80 -0.51 -5.86
CA ASP A 222 15.16 -0.54 -6.41
C ASP A 222 15.56 -1.88 -7.05
N SER A 223 14.91 -2.98 -6.68
CA SER A 223 15.15 -4.32 -7.24
C SER A 223 14.01 -5.28 -6.90
N SER A 224 13.93 -6.42 -7.58
CA SER A 224 13.04 -7.49 -7.11
C SER A 224 13.61 -8.20 -5.87
N GLY A 225 12.78 -8.46 -4.85
CA GLY A 225 13.16 -9.23 -3.67
C GLY A 225 13.61 -10.66 -3.98
N TYR A 226 13.20 -11.20 -5.13
CA TYR A 226 13.72 -12.46 -5.67
C TYR A 226 15.23 -12.41 -5.94
N ILE A 227 15.72 -11.32 -6.52
CA ILE A 227 17.14 -11.11 -6.80
C ILE A 227 17.91 -10.98 -5.49
N VAL A 228 17.35 -10.26 -4.51
CA VAL A 228 17.92 -10.12 -3.18
C VAL A 228 18.05 -11.49 -2.52
N ALA A 229 16.99 -12.29 -2.47
CA ALA A 229 17.04 -13.64 -1.90
C ALA A 229 18.12 -14.53 -2.55
N LYS A 230 18.29 -14.45 -3.88
CA LYS A 230 19.36 -15.15 -4.58
C LYS A 230 20.76 -14.72 -4.10
N GLN A 231 20.97 -13.42 -3.88
CA GLN A 231 22.24 -12.90 -3.35
C GLN A 231 22.46 -13.32 -1.89
N LEU A 232 21.41 -13.36 -1.07
CA LEU A 232 21.47 -13.84 0.30
C LEU A 232 21.87 -15.34 0.33
N ARG A 233 21.24 -16.16 -0.50
CA ARG A 233 21.58 -17.59 -0.65
C ARG A 233 23.00 -17.82 -1.16
N GLN A 234 23.52 -16.94 -2.02
CA GLN A 234 24.92 -16.99 -2.44
C GLN A 234 25.89 -16.79 -1.27
N LYS A 235 25.56 -15.91 -0.31
CA LYS A 235 26.37 -15.69 0.89
C LYS A 235 26.37 -16.90 1.83
N GLU A 236 25.32 -17.70 1.81
CA GLU A 236 25.19 -18.89 2.66
C GLU A 236 25.88 -20.13 2.09
N ARG A 237 26.16 -20.16 0.77
CA ARG A 237 26.62 -21.35 0.03
C ARG A 237 27.85 -22.06 0.63
N GLU A 238 28.74 -21.32 1.27
CA GLU A 238 29.97 -21.84 1.88
C GLU A 238 29.91 -21.86 3.42
N THR A 239 28.70 -21.79 3.97
CA THR A 239 28.45 -21.77 5.41
C THR A 239 27.54 -22.92 5.83
N GLN A 240 27.46 -23.19 7.13
CA GLN A 240 26.50 -24.14 7.70
C GLN A 240 25.16 -23.46 8.08
N HIS A 241 25.01 -22.18 7.75
CA HIS A 241 23.84 -21.40 8.13
C HIS A 241 22.89 -21.28 6.95
N HIS A 242 21.62 -21.61 7.22
CA HIS A 242 20.52 -21.43 6.29
C HIS A 242 19.43 -20.67 7.02
N VAL A 243 19.23 -19.41 6.64
CA VAL A 243 18.23 -18.54 7.24
C VAL A 243 16.94 -18.65 6.44
N PRO A 244 15.79 -18.96 7.06
CA PRO A 244 14.52 -18.96 6.35
C PRO A 244 14.19 -17.55 5.81
N ILE A 245 13.77 -17.48 4.56
CA ILE A 245 13.33 -16.28 3.85
C ILE A 245 11.85 -16.47 3.50
N ILE A 246 10.99 -15.64 4.09
CA ILE A 246 9.55 -15.63 3.81
C ILE A 246 9.22 -14.39 2.99
N ALA A 247 8.65 -14.61 1.81
CA ALA A 247 8.20 -13.55 0.91
C ALA A 247 6.92 -12.90 1.44
N LEU A 248 6.90 -11.58 1.42
CA LEU A 248 5.71 -10.74 1.60
C LEU A 248 5.34 -10.17 0.23
N THR A 249 4.11 -10.43 -0.24
CA THR A 249 3.67 -10.05 -1.58
C THR A 249 2.39 -9.22 -1.57
N GLY A 250 2.32 -8.17 -2.40
CA GLY A 250 1.06 -7.45 -2.65
C GLY A 250 0.07 -8.21 -3.54
N PHE A 251 0.51 -9.32 -4.15
CA PHE A 251 -0.33 -10.21 -4.96
C PHE A 251 -0.84 -11.40 -4.14
N GLU A 252 -1.73 -12.22 -4.71
CA GLU A 252 -2.10 -13.49 -4.09
C GLU A 252 -0.88 -14.41 -3.96
N ALA A 253 -0.62 -14.93 -2.76
CA ALA A 253 0.53 -15.78 -2.48
C ALA A 253 0.59 -17.05 -3.38
N ASP A 254 -0.57 -17.53 -3.84
CA ASP A 254 -0.67 -18.65 -4.78
C ASP A 254 -0.06 -18.32 -6.16
N VAL A 255 -0.13 -17.06 -6.59
CA VAL A 255 0.39 -16.62 -7.89
C VAL A 255 1.93 -16.61 -7.88
N VAL A 256 2.53 -16.20 -6.75
CA VAL A 256 3.99 -16.04 -6.62
C VAL A 256 4.71 -17.28 -6.10
N LYS A 257 3.97 -18.33 -5.72
CA LYS A 257 4.55 -19.58 -5.18
C LYS A 257 5.61 -20.18 -6.10
N TYR A 258 5.35 -20.23 -7.41
CA TYR A 258 6.28 -20.83 -8.39
C TYR A 258 7.58 -20.02 -8.57
N ASP A 259 7.50 -18.70 -8.41
CA ASP A 259 8.67 -17.85 -8.44
C ASP A 259 9.52 -18.08 -7.19
N CYS A 260 8.90 -18.15 -6.01
CA CYS A 260 9.61 -18.41 -4.74
C CYS A 260 10.46 -19.70 -4.77
N GLN A 261 9.99 -20.74 -5.47
CA GLN A 261 10.75 -21.97 -5.68
C GLN A 261 12.06 -21.74 -6.45
N HIS A 262 12.04 -20.91 -7.48
CA HIS A 262 13.22 -20.60 -8.29
C HIS A 262 14.26 -19.76 -7.53
N TYR A 263 13.82 -19.05 -6.49
CA TYR A 263 14.66 -18.15 -5.69
C TYR A 263 14.95 -18.67 -4.28
N PHE A 264 14.65 -19.94 -4.00
CA PHE A 264 14.98 -20.64 -2.75
C PHE A 264 14.45 -19.94 -1.49
N MET A 265 13.21 -19.44 -1.56
CA MET A 265 12.47 -18.94 -0.38
C MET A 265 11.55 -20.04 0.16
N GLU A 266 11.36 -20.09 1.47
CA GLU A 266 10.58 -21.14 2.15
C GLU A 266 9.07 -21.03 1.90
N GLY A 267 8.58 -19.84 1.55
CA GLY A 267 7.21 -19.63 1.13
C GLY A 267 6.84 -18.16 0.99
N ALA A 268 5.58 -17.92 0.60
CA ALA A 268 5.02 -16.59 0.41
C ALA A 268 3.76 -16.37 1.25
N ILE A 269 3.58 -15.13 1.71
CA ILE A 269 2.39 -14.65 2.42
C ILE A 269 1.96 -13.33 1.78
N SER A 270 0.65 -13.19 1.56
CA SER A 270 0.08 -11.94 1.06
C SER A 270 0.11 -10.86 2.14
N LYS A 271 0.54 -9.66 1.74
CA LYS A 271 0.43 -8.43 2.51
C LYS A 271 -1.05 -8.04 2.64
N PRO A 272 -1.45 -7.43 3.76
CA PRO A 272 -0.62 -7.09 4.92
C PRO A 272 -0.35 -8.29 5.84
N LEU A 273 0.85 -8.35 6.43
CA LEU A 273 1.20 -9.38 7.42
C LEU A 273 0.37 -9.20 8.70
N THR A 274 -0.46 -10.18 9.02
CA THR A 274 -1.31 -10.13 10.23
C THR A 274 -0.55 -10.59 11.48
N CYS A 275 -1.06 -10.23 12.66
CA CYS A 275 -0.44 -10.62 13.93
C CYS A 275 -0.40 -12.13 14.14
N GLU A 276 -1.49 -12.82 13.77
CA GLU A 276 -1.59 -14.27 13.83
C GLU A 276 -0.50 -14.92 12.96
N GLN A 277 -0.33 -14.42 11.73
CA GLN A 277 0.68 -14.93 10.81
C GLN A 277 2.10 -14.68 11.33
N ALA A 278 2.41 -13.47 11.83
CA ALA A 278 3.73 -13.20 12.38
C ALA A 278 4.05 -14.11 13.58
N GLU A 279 3.09 -14.33 14.50
CA GLU A 279 3.25 -15.25 15.62
C GLU A 279 3.52 -16.68 15.14
N GLN A 280 2.75 -17.16 14.16
CA GLN A 280 2.89 -18.50 13.59
C GLN A 280 4.23 -18.67 12.86
N ILE A 281 4.67 -17.68 12.07
CA ILE A 281 5.97 -17.70 11.38
C ILE A 281 7.10 -17.82 12.40
N ILE A 282 7.10 -17.00 13.45
CA ILE A 282 8.14 -17.06 14.48
C ILE A 282 8.14 -18.41 15.19
N LYS A 283 6.96 -18.92 15.59
CA LYS A 283 6.84 -20.25 16.20
C LYS A 283 7.35 -21.36 15.30
N HIS A 284 7.00 -21.32 14.01
CA HIS A 284 7.32 -22.35 13.04
C HIS A 284 8.80 -22.33 12.63
N TYR A 285 9.31 -21.16 12.21
CA TYR A 285 10.64 -21.05 11.59
C TYR A 285 11.77 -20.76 12.57
N VAL A 286 11.49 -20.07 13.68
CA VAL A 286 12.53 -19.73 14.68
C VAL A 286 12.53 -20.74 15.82
N TYR A 287 11.36 -21.04 16.39
CA TYR A 287 11.26 -21.97 17.52
C TYR A 287 11.00 -23.42 17.11
N HIS A 288 10.89 -23.70 15.81
CA HIS A 288 10.67 -25.05 15.25
C HIS A 288 9.47 -25.79 15.88
N MET A 289 8.43 -25.04 16.25
CA MET A 289 7.18 -25.59 16.76
C MET A 289 6.31 -26.08 15.60
N ASP A 290 5.63 -27.21 15.78
CA ASP A 290 4.67 -27.74 14.81
C ASP A 290 3.36 -26.94 14.84
N VAL A 291 3.42 -25.72 14.30
CA VAL A 291 2.31 -24.79 14.17
C VAL A 291 2.13 -24.45 12.69
N PRO A 292 0.92 -24.62 12.11
CA PRO A 292 0.67 -24.22 10.74
C PRO A 292 0.65 -22.70 10.63
N VAL A 293 1.24 -22.17 9.56
CA VAL A 293 1.19 -20.73 9.25
C VAL A 293 0.05 -20.47 8.28
N ARG A 294 -0.96 -19.73 8.73
CA ARG A 294 -2.18 -19.46 7.95
C ARG A 294 -1.85 -18.62 6.72
N GLY A 295 -2.28 -19.09 5.55
CA GLY A 295 -2.07 -18.37 4.30
C GLY A 295 -0.63 -18.40 3.77
N LEU A 296 0.28 -19.11 4.46
CA LEU A 296 1.60 -19.40 3.93
C LEU A 296 1.47 -20.40 2.77
N LYS A 297 1.98 -20.01 1.62
CA LYS A 297 2.10 -20.88 0.45
C LYS A 297 3.55 -21.31 0.35
N THR A 298 3.80 -22.52 0.84
CA THR A 298 5.09 -23.20 0.71
C THR A 298 5.16 -23.90 -0.64
N ILE A 299 6.40 -24.18 -1.07
CA ILE A 299 6.72 -24.94 -2.29
C ILE A 299 6.08 -26.33 -2.22
#